data_AF-A0A933G5S9-F1
#
_entry.id   AF-A0A933G5S9-F1
#
_cell.length_a   1.000
_cell.length_b   1.000
_cell.length_c   1.000
_cell.angle_alpha   90.00
_cell.angle_beta   90.00
_cell.angle_gamma   90.00
#
_symmetry.space_group_name_H-M   'P 1'
#
loop_
_entity.id
_entity.type
_entity.pdbx_description
1 polymer ?
#
loop_
_entity_poly.entity_id
_entity_poly.type
_entity_poly.pdbx_seq_one_letter_code
_entity_poly.pdbx_strand_id
1 'polypeptide(L)'
;MRIASRIVVLADAAVVLALASRTQANLLVNGGFEAGGASPCVAGWRMLNTSVPQNCKYDGTTHVPNPAVKEGLHRGSMDVNSPSAAEAHMCQTVTVAAGQPVRLTGWIAGGTTGPVYTYFARIHDGADLTGAVIASFETTDQGWQQVDITGTPAGTQVTVEYGFSGPALNWGIVATHGDAFDLTQENPVCTGEPTISGVNPGFGVSGTTASGVHLTGANFDNTCEVLLQAAGLPDIGALNESASVDGTTLTFDVPLAAAAMGKRNIVVTKPNCNGTTLSNGFVVALPSLTNGSFESPAAAASCPNPPTAQGAPDNWLQSGVSTAGSHLIRDSDQYPPGCPRPDGDHYGSIMMPVGVSFTYWEAYQYIAVTPSQQITVSGSFAGGGRTTVRLTLHDGDETGPELASRLIEQRVGCPVHVYDWVPASVSATPTQGFFTLRWSVGGQQGDAFVDAGHADNLVLSAGPPPAEICGNGLDDDGDRRIDCQDSDCAAEPACTPPPAEVCGDGIDNDGDLSIDCDDSDCAATCVEVCNNGIDDNGDCQVDEGCTEICDNGIDDNNN
;
A
#
# COMPACT_ATOMS: atom_id res chain seq x y z
N MET A 1 -14.16 -21.30 -15.47
CA MET A 1 -14.94 -22.48 -15.03
C MET A 1 -14.94 -22.47 -13.50
N ARG A 2 -16.10 -22.19 -12.88
CA ARG A 2 -16.42 -22.15 -11.44
C ARG A 2 -15.34 -21.61 -10.49
N ILE A 3 -15.38 -20.30 -10.19
CA ILE A 3 -14.79 -19.76 -8.96
C ILE A 3 -15.89 -19.80 -7.90
N ALA A 4 -15.65 -20.59 -6.85
CA ALA A 4 -16.51 -20.70 -5.69
C ALA A 4 -16.32 -19.45 -4.81
N SER A 5 -17.40 -18.71 -4.56
CA SER A 5 -17.42 -17.63 -3.58
C SER A 5 -17.24 -18.23 -2.18
N ARG A 6 -16.09 -17.96 -1.56
CA ARG A 6 -15.80 -18.36 -0.18
C ARG A 6 -16.26 -17.22 0.75
N ILE A 7 -17.24 -17.52 1.58
CA ILE A 7 -17.74 -16.64 2.65
C ILE A 7 -16.65 -16.54 3.72
N VAL A 8 -16.18 -15.34 4.02
CA VAL A 8 -15.44 -15.03 5.25
C VAL A 8 -16.35 -14.18 6.11
N VAL A 9 -16.85 -14.75 7.20
CA VAL A 9 -17.53 -13.99 8.26
C VAL A 9 -16.42 -13.46 9.17
N LEU A 10 -16.11 -12.18 9.05
CA LEU A 10 -15.47 -11.44 10.14
C LEU A 10 -16.58 -10.87 11.01
N ALA A 11 -16.52 -11.18 12.30
CA ALA A 11 -17.37 -10.51 13.29
C ALA A 11 -17.09 -9.00 13.21
N ASP A 12 -18.14 -8.21 13.07
CA ASP A 12 -18.19 -6.74 13.15
C ASP A 12 -17.88 -5.89 11.92
N ALA A 13 -17.87 -6.44 10.70
CA ALA A 13 -18.01 -5.62 9.49
C ALA A 13 -18.89 -6.31 8.44
N ALA A 14 -20.07 -5.74 8.18
CA ALA A 14 -20.88 -6.14 7.04
C ALA A 14 -20.15 -5.72 5.76
N VAL A 15 -19.46 -6.68 5.13
CA VAL A 15 -18.93 -6.56 3.78
C VAL A 15 -20.12 -6.34 2.84
N VAL A 16 -20.17 -5.18 2.20
CA VAL A 16 -21.03 -4.96 1.03
C VAL A 16 -20.53 -5.93 -0.04
N LEU A 17 -21.23 -7.05 -0.18
CA LEU A 17 -20.96 -8.03 -1.23
C LEU A 17 -20.99 -7.32 -2.58
N ALA A 18 -19.91 -7.44 -3.34
CA ALA A 18 -19.86 -7.08 -4.76
C ALA A 18 -20.93 -7.89 -5.51
N LEU A 19 -22.12 -7.33 -5.57
CA LEU A 19 -23.20 -7.76 -6.44
C LEU A 19 -22.89 -7.22 -7.84
N ALA A 20 -23.12 -8.04 -8.86
CA ALA A 20 -22.99 -7.62 -10.25
C ALA A 20 -23.74 -6.30 -10.47
N SER A 21 -23.21 -5.42 -11.33
CA SER A 21 -23.84 -4.13 -11.58
C SER A 21 -25.33 -4.31 -11.89
N ARG A 22 -26.17 -3.55 -11.17
CA ARG A 22 -27.65 -3.53 -11.25
C ARG A 22 -28.44 -4.62 -10.50
N THR A 23 -27.87 -5.43 -9.60
CA THR A 23 -28.70 -6.26 -8.69
C THR A 23 -28.86 -5.61 -7.32
N GLN A 24 -30.08 -5.18 -6.99
CA GLN A 24 -30.48 -4.73 -5.65
C GLN A 24 -30.60 -5.95 -4.73
N ALA A 25 -29.92 -5.94 -3.58
CA ALA A 25 -30.17 -6.91 -2.50
C ALA A 25 -30.94 -6.23 -1.37
N ASN A 26 -31.90 -6.97 -0.78
CA ASN A 26 -32.58 -6.54 0.44
C ASN A 26 -31.56 -6.46 1.57
N LEU A 27 -31.38 -5.27 2.13
CA LEU A 27 -30.46 -5.02 3.23
C LEU A 27 -31.04 -5.44 4.59
N LEU A 28 -32.36 -5.63 4.68
CA LEU A 28 -33.04 -6.09 5.88
C LEU A 28 -32.83 -7.58 6.11
N VAL A 29 -32.51 -7.95 7.35
CA VAL A 29 -32.46 -9.36 7.75
C VAL A 29 -33.88 -9.80 8.12
N ASN A 30 -34.37 -10.86 7.47
CA ASN A 30 -35.73 -11.40 7.65
C ASN A 30 -36.86 -10.38 7.42
N GLY A 31 -36.72 -9.47 6.45
CA GLY A 31 -37.78 -8.49 6.11
C GLY A 31 -39.08 -9.13 5.60
N GLY A 32 -39.03 -10.36 5.08
CA GLY A 32 -40.22 -11.17 4.78
C GLY A 32 -40.77 -11.97 5.96
N PHE A 33 -40.18 -11.89 7.15
CA PHE A 33 -40.66 -12.52 8.39
C PHE A 33 -40.88 -14.06 8.39
N GLU A 34 -40.36 -14.76 7.38
CA GLU A 34 -40.52 -16.21 7.15
C GLU A 34 -39.73 -17.13 8.10
N ALA A 35 -38.77 -16.61 8.87
CA ALA A 35 -37.96 -17.43 9.78
C ALA A 35 -38.79 -17.92 10.98
N GLY A 36 -38.97 -19.24 11.09
CA GLY A 36 -39.83 -19.91 12.06
C GLY A 36 -39.24 -20.04 13.47
N GLY A 37 -40.09 -19.88 14.48
CA GLY A 37 -39.80 -20.17 15.90
C GLY A 37 -40.67 -19.35 16.85
N ALA A 38 -41.09 -19.93 17.98
CA ALA A 38 -41.89 -19.30 19.03
C ALA A 38 -41.12 -18.22 19.85
N SER A 39 -40.07 -17.64 19.28
CA SER A 39 -39.25 -16.59 19.90
C SER A 39 -39.94 -15.23 19.74
N PRO A 40 -39.93 -14.38 20.76
CA PRO A 40 -40.81 -13.21 20.83
C PRO A 40 -40.41 -12.06 19.92
N CYS A 41 -39.39 -12.17 19.04
CA CYS A 41 -39.18 -11.42 17.77
C CYS A 41 -38.18 -12.21 16.87
N VAL A 42 -38.25 -12.05 15.53
CA VAL A 42 -37.33 -12.70 14.57
C VAL A 42 -35.94 -12.07 14.61
N ALA A 43 -34.90 -12.85 14.27
CA ALA A 43 -33.52 -12.37 14.28
C ALA A 43 -33.37 -11.11 13.41
N GLY A 44 -32.81 -10.06 14.01
CA GLY A 44 -32.53 -8.77 13.36
C GLY A 44 -33.53 -7.65 13.67
N TRP A 45 -34.72 -7.94 14.20
CA TRP A 45 -35.72 -6.93 14.57
C TRP A 45 -35.84 -6.79 16.08
N ARG A 46 -36.00 -5.55 16.56
CA ARG A 46 -36.15 -5.19 17.98
C ARG A 46 -37.50 -4.53 18.21
N MET A 47 -38.15 -4.80 19.34
CA MET A 47 -39.30 -4.03 19.81
C MET A 47 -38.91 -3.04 20.89
N LEU A 48 -39.42 -1.83 20.78
CA LEU A 48 -39.27 -0.76 21.76
C LEU A 48 -40.67 -0.29 22.17
N ASN A 49 -40.97 -0.37 23.47
CA ASN A 49 -42.16 0.21 24.11
C ASN A 49 -41.87 0.40 25.61
N THR A 50 -42.46 1.45 26.19
CA THR A 50 -42.27 1.91 27.57
C THR A 50 -43.33 1.43 28.59
N SER A 51 -44.31 0.58 28.23
CA SER A 51 -45.59 0.56 28.99
C SER A 51 -46.19 -0.80 29.43
N VAL A 52 -46.01 -1.96 28.74
CA VAL A 52 -46.70 -3.25 29.10
C VAL A 52 -45.91 -4.51 28.63
N PRO A 53 -46.05 -5.72 29.24
CA PRO A 53 -45.37 -6.95 28.76
C PRO A 53 -45.80 -7.34 27.34
N GLN A 54 -44.91 -7.15 26.37
CA GLN A 54 -45.18 -7.33 24.95
C GLN A 54 -44.91 -8.76 24.48
N ASN A 55 -45.60 -9.18 23.42
CA ASN A 55 -45.26 -10.38 22.64
C ASN A 55 -45.15 -9.95 21.16
N CYS A 56 -43.99 -10.04 20.47
CA CYS A 56 -44.09 -10.21 19.01
C CYS A 56 -44.71 -11.59 18.84
N LYS A 57 -45.91 -11.67 18.26
CA LYS A 57 -46.59 -12.94 18.05
C LYS A 57 -46.46 -13.36 16.59
N TYR A 58 -46.20 -14.66 16.43
CA TYR A 58 -46.47 -15.38 15.20
C TYR A 58 -47.98 -15.48 15.02
N ASP A 59 -48.50 -15.08 13.86
CA ASP A 59 -49.92 -15.25 13.47
C ASP A 59 -50.90 -15.01 14.64
N GLY A 60 -50.98 -13.76 15.08
CA GLY A 60 -51.91 -13.33 16.12
C GLY A 60 -53.34 -13.33 15.59
N THR A 61 -53.95 -14.52 15.51
CA THR A 61 -55.29 -14.83 14.99
C THR A 61 -56.48 -14.08 15.60
N THR A 62 -56.30 -13.00 16.36
CA THR A 62 -57.41 -12.34 17.04
C THR A 62 -58.04 -11.16 16.33
N HIS A 63 -57.49 -10.57 15.25
CA HIS A 63 -58.20 -9.57 14.39
C HIS A 63 -57.48 -9.42 13.03
N VAL A 64 -57.61 -10.41 12.15
CA VAL A 64 -57.08 -10.33 10.78
C VAL A 64 -58.18 -9.87 9.82
N PRO A 65 -57.98 -8.84 8.99
CA PRO A 65 -58.72 -8.73 7.74
C PRO A 65 -58.15 -9.76 6.75
N ASN A 66 -58.74 -10.95 6.64
CA ASN A 66 -58.43 -11.90 5.56
C ASN A 66 -59.52 -11.80 4.48
N PRO A 67 -59.18 -11.72 3.18
CA PRO A 67 -58.62 -12.85 2.44
C PRO A 67 -57.53 -12.43 1.43
N ALA A 68 -56.26 -12.52 1.81
CA ALA A 68 -55.08 -12.76 0.93
C ALA A 68 -53.80 -12.27 1.62
N VAL A 69 -53.14 -13.18 2.33
CA VAL A 69 -51.70 -13.05 2.63
C VAL A 69 -50.98 -12.85 1.29
N LYS A 70 -50.18 -11.78 1.16
CA LYS A 70 -49.58 -11.39 -0.13
C LYS A 70 -48.49 -12.39 -0.52
N GLU A 71 -47.65 -12.82 0.44
CA GLU A 71 -46.82 -14.03 0.38
C GLU A 71 -46.57 -14.53 1.82
N GLY A 72 -46.70 -15.83 2.12
CA GLY A 72 -46.16 -16.41 3.37
C GLY A 72 -46.65 -15.89 4.74
N LEU A 73 -45.72 -15.64 5.66
CA LEU A 73 -45.90 -15.40 7.11
C LEU A 73 -45.65 -13.92 7.49
N HIS A 74 -46.56 -13.29 8.24
CA HIS A 74 -46.41 -11.91 8.72
C HIS A 74 -46.10 -11.82 10.24
N ARG A 75 -45.68 -10.64 10.72
CA ARG A 75 -45.43 -10.36 12.16
C ARG A 75 -46.11 -9.08 12.61
N GLY A 76 -46.66 -9.11 13.81
CA GLY A 76 -47.30 -7.94 14.40
C GLY A 76 -46.88 -7.65 15.83
N SER A 77 -46.95 -6.37 16.19
CA SER A 77 -46.91 -5.89 17.57
C SER A 77 -48.33 -5.57 18.03
N MET A 78 -48.59 -5.72 19.33
CA MET A 78 -49.90 -5.44 19.91
C MET A 78 -49.77 -4.77 21.27
N ASP A 79 -50.75 -3.94 21.61
CA ASP A 79 -50.95 -3.41 22.95
C ASP A 79 -52.40 -3.68 23.40
N VAL A 80 -52.58 -3.93 24.70
CA VAL A 80 -53.85 -4.39 25.30
C VAL A 80 -54.14 -3.58 26.55
N ASN A 81 -55.30 -2.93 26.58
CA ASN A 81 -55.78 -2.17 27.75
C ASN A 81 -54.76 -1.17 28.30
N SER A 82 -54.06 -0.44 27.41
CA SER A 82 -53.03 0.54 27.75
C SER A 82 -53.64 1.84 28.31
N PRO A 83 -53.43 2.19 29.59
CA PRO A 83 -54.03 3.38 30.21
C PRO A 83 -53.34 4.69 29.78
N SER A 84 -52.22 4.61 29.07
CA SER A 84 -51.49 5.70 28.44
C SER A 84 -51.59 5.62 26.92
N ALA A 85 -51.13 6.66 26.20
CA ALA A 85 -51.01 6.63 24.74
C ALA A 85 -50.35 5.31 24.30
N ALA A 86 -51.04 4.54 23.46
CA ALA A 86 -50.54 3.24 23.03
C ALA A 86 -49.60 3.44 21.83
N GLU A 87 -48.39 2.94 21.97
CA GLU A 87 -47.31 3.11 20.99
C GLU A 87 -46.45 1.86 20.93
N ALA A 88 -46.06 1.43 19.73
CA ALA A 88 -45.13 0.31 19.56
C ALA A 88 -44.25 0.53 18.34
N HIS A 89 -42.94 0.29 18.51
CA HIS A 89 -41.95 0.43 17.46
C HIS A 89 -41.26 -0.90 17.22
N MET A 90 -41.26 -1.33 15.96
CA MET A 90 -40.43 -2.42 15.47
C MET A 90 -39.34 -1.82 14.62
N CYS A 91 -38.07 -2.10 14.96
CA CYS A 91 -36.95 -1.50 14.26
C CYS A 91 -35.82 -2.48 13.91
N GLN A 92 -35.12 -2.19 12.81
CA GLN A 92 -33.91 -2.86 12.39
C GLN A 92 -32.93 -1.82 11.83
N THR A 93 -31.67 -1.88 12.28
CA THR A 93 -30.59 -1.01 11.80
C THR A 93 -29.72 -1.78 10.81
N VAL A 94 -29.36 -1.13 9.70
CA VAL A 94 -28.52 -1.70 8.63
C VAL A 94 -27.47 -0.69 8.16
N THR A 95 -26.39 -1.18 7.56
CA THR A 95 -25.34 -0.36 6.97
C THR A 95 -25.68 -0.02 5.52
N VAL A 96 -25.45 1.23 5.13
CA VAL A 96 -25.74 1.77 3.78
C VAL A 96 -24.63 2.71 3.31
N ALA A 97 -24.57 2.97 2.01
CA ALA A 97 -23.72 4.01 1.45
C ALA A 97 -24.30 5.40 1.75
N ALA A 98 -23.51 6.26 2.40
CA ALA A 98 -23.89 7.64 2.68
C ALA A 98 -24.13 8.43 1.37
N GLY A 99 -25.13 9.31 1.37
CA GLY A 99 -25.47 10.17 0.25
C GLY A 99 -26.18 9.49 -0.92
N GLN A 100 -26.46 8.18 -0.85
CA GLN A 100 -27.16 7.42 -1.89
C GLN A 100 -28.60 7.07 -1.47
N PRO A 101 -29.62 7.25 -2.35
CA PRO A 101 -31.00 6.95 -2.01
C PRO A 101 -31.21 5.49 -1.59
N VAL A 102 -31.93 5.28 -0.49
CA VAL A 102 -32.44 3.98 -0.05
C VAL A 102 -33.95 3.96 -0.24
N ARG A 103 -34.50 2.83 -0.71
CA ARG A 103 -35.92 2.64 -0.96
C ARG A 103 -36.45 1.52 -0.09
N LEU A 104 -37.42 1.83 0.78
CA LEU A 104 -38.16 0.85 1.57
C LEU A 104 -39.48 0.54 0.88
N THR A 105 -39.69 -0.72 0.55
CA THR A 105 -40.98 -1.24 0.11
C THR A 105 -41.50 -2.29 1.07
N GLY A 106 -42.80 -2.51 1.10
CA GLY A 106 -43.42 -3.56 1.91
C GLY A 106 -44.90 -3.33 2.10
N TRP A 107 -45.47 -4.00 3.09
CA TRP A 107 -46.89 -3.87 3.42
C TRP A 107 -47.06 -3.70 4.92
N ILE A 108 -47.95 -2.77 5.29
CA ILE A 108 -48.40 -2.63 6.68
C ILE A 108 -49.92 -2.75 6.76
N ALA A 109 -50.41 -3.37 7.81
CA ALA A 109 -51.82 -3.37 8.16
C ALA A 109 -51.98 -3.01 9.64
N GLY A 110 -53.15 -2.49 9.96
CA GLY A 110 -53.52 -2.10 11.30
C GLY A 110 -54.80 -2.80 11.75
N GLY A 111 -55.03 -2.90 13.05
CA GLY A 111 -56.30 -3.40 13.56
C GLY A 111 -56.54 -2.92 14.97
N THR A 112 -57.66 -2.26 15.22
CA THR A 112 -58.06 -1.86 16.57
C THR A 112 -59.51 -2.23 16.84
N THR A 113 -59.82 -2.59 18.09
CA THR A 113 -61.20 -2.71 18.57
C THR A 113 -61.73 -1.40 19.20
N GLY A 114 -61.00 -0.29 19.02
CA GLY A 114 -61.18 0.97 19.74
C GLY A 114 -60.95 2.22 18.86
N PRO A 115 -60.27 3.28 19.36
CA PRO A 115 -60.09 4.53 18.61
C PRO A 115 -59.24 4.36 17.35
N VAL A 116 -59.22 5.39 16.50
CA VAL A 116 -58.37 5.46 15.30
C VAL A 116 -56.91 5.66 15.74
N TYR A 117 -56.01 4.83 15.21
CA TYR A 117 -54.57 4.90 15.41
C TYR A 117 -53.88 5.24 14.10
N THR A 118 -52.69 5.84 14.21
CA THR A 118 -51.78 6.00 13.08
C THR A 118 -50.85 4.80 13.04
N TYR A 119 -50.80 4.13 11.90
CA TYR A 119 -49.84 3.09 11.55
C TYR A 119 -48.77 3.71 10.67
N PHE A 120 -47.50 3.39 10.91
CA PHE A 120 -46.40 4.05 10.21
C PHE A 120 -45.28 3.09 9.83
N ALA A 121 -44.52 3.49 8.82
CA ALA A 121 -43.20 2.97 8.50
C ALA A 121 -42.26 4.16 8.21
N ARG A 122 -41.06 4.18 8.79
CA ARG A 122 -40.11 5.30 8.69
C ARG A 122 -38.69 4.81 8.45
N ILE A 123 -37.88 5.67 7.85
CA ILE A 123 -36.44 5.51 7.72
C ILE A 123 -35.78 6.62 8.52
N HIS A 124 -34.96 6.26 9.50
CA HIS A 124 -34.14 7.18 10.28
C HIS A 124 -32.69 7.15 9.77
N ASP A 125 -32.08 8.32 9.63
CA ASP A 125 -30.64 8.46 9.38
C ASP A 125 -29.88 8.37 10.70
N GLY A 126 -29.20 7.25 10.93
CA GLY A 126 -28.55 6.92 12.20
C GLY A 126 -28.67 5.45 12.60
N ALA A 127 -28.08 5.12 13.74
CA ALA A 127 -28.03 3.75 14.27
C ALA A 127 -29.25 3.37 15.13
N ASP A 128 -30.14 4.33 15.40
CA ASP A 128 -31.32 4.18 16.25
C ASP A 128 -32.46 5.16 15.87
N LEU A 129 -33.55 5.12 16.62
CA LEU A 129 -34.76 5.94 16.41
C LEU A 129 -34.60 7.42 16.80
N THR A 130 -33.47 7.83 17.40
CA THR A 130 -33.19 9.25 17.67
C THR A 130 -32.69 9.99 16.43
N GLY A 131 -32.25 9.23 15.41
CA GLY A 131 -31.88 9.75 14.10
C GLY A 131 -33.03 10.48 13.40
N ALA A 132 -32.68 11.43 12.53
CA ALA A 132 -33.67 12.21 11.79
C ALA A 132 -34.48 11.31 10.84
N VAL A 133 -35.80 11.48 10.81
CA VAL A 133 -36.67 10.77 9.86
C VAL A 133 -36.43 11.34 8.46
N ILE A 134 -35.82 10.56 7.58
CA ILE A 134 -35.51 10.95 6.20
C ILE A 134 -36.58 10.53 5.20
N ALA A 135 -37.46 9.59 5.57
CA ALA A 135 -38.64 9.21 4.82
C ALA A 135 -39.69 8.56 5.73
N SER A 136 -40.98 8.76 5.44
CA SER A 136 -42.07 8.19 6.24
C SER A 136 -43.31 7.88 5.43
N PHE A 137 -43.99 6.80 5.80
CA PHE A 137 -45.34 6.43 5.41
C PHE A 137 -46.23 6.41 6.66
N GLU A 138 -47.42 6.99 6.59
CA GLU A 138 -48.39 6.98 7.69
C GLU A 138 -49.81 6.75 7.15
N THR A 139 -50.62 5.99 7.87
CA THR A 139 -52.01 5.72 7.52
C THR A 139 -52.86 5.49 8.76
N THR A 140 -54.16 5.78 8.67
CA THR A 140 -55.15 5.38 9.67
C THR A 140 -56.04 4.21 9.19
N ASP A 141 -55.82 3.75 7.94
CA ASP A 141 -56.54 2.62 7.37
C ASP A 141 -56.05 1.32 8.03
N GLN A 142 -57.00 0.45 8.36
CA GLN A 142 -56.77 -0.85 8.98
C GLN A 142 -56.54 -1.96 7.92
N GLY A 143 -56.89 -1.72 6.66
CA GLY A 143 -56.55 -2.62 5.57
C GLY A 143 -55.05 -2.63 5.25
N TRP A 144 -54.58 -3.66 4.54
CA TRP A 144 -53.21 -3.72 4.02
C TRP A 144 -52.92 -2.53 3.10
N GLN A 145 -51.95 -1.71 3.51
CA GLN A 145 -51.42 -0.59 2.75
C GLN A 145 -50.01 -0.89 2.27
N GLN A 146 -49.70 -0.45 1.05
CA GLN A 146 -48.37 -0.59 0.48
C GLN A 146 -47.47 0.54 0.99
N VAL A 147 -46.31 0.15 1.53
CA VAL A 147 -45.22 1.08 1.82
C VAL A 147 -44.32 1.14 0.60
N ASP A 148 -44.02 2.36 0.15
CA ASP A 148 -43.03 2.65 -0.88
C ASP A 148 -42.49 4.06 -0.61
N ILE A 149 -41.38 4.13 0.13
CA ILE A 149 -40.76 5.38 0.57
C ILE A 149 -39.28 5.38 0.25
N THR A 150 -38.73 6.55 -0.09
CA THR A 150 -37.32 6.72 -0.46
C THR A 150 -36.72 7.86 0.34
N GLY A 151 -35.52 7.66 0.90
CA GLY A 151 -34.77 8.67 1.65
C GLY A 151 -33.29 8.65 1.28
N THR A 152 -32.57 9.74 1.55
CA THR A 152 -31.12 9.83 1.32
C THR A 152 -30.42 10.07 2.66
N PRO A 153 -29.73 9.06 3.22
CA PRO A 153 -29.03 9.19 4.49
C PRO A 153 -27.74 10.00 4.31
N ALA A 154 -27.40 10.82 5.30
CA ALA A 154 -26.09 11.46 5.40
C ALA A 154 -25.06 10.53 6.06
N GLY A 155 -25.50 9.60 6.92
CA GLY A 155 -24.65 8.62 7.59
C GLY A 155 -24.50 7.29 6.84
N THR A 156 -23.70 6.39 7.41
CA THR A 156 -23.49 5.01 6.91
C THR A 156 -24.43 3.99 7.55
N GLN A 157 -25.37 4.44 8.38
CA GLN A 157 -26.37 3.59 9.03
C GLN A 157 -27.75 4.19 8.88
N VAL A 158 -28.73 3.33 8.65
CA VAL A 158 -30.14 3.69 8.70
C VAL A 158 -30.90 2.72 9.59
N THR A 159 -31.87 3.23 10.31
CA THR A 159 -32.82 2.44 11.10
C THR A 159 -34.19 2.49 10.43
N VAL A 160 -34.67 1.33 9.99
CA VAL A 160 -36.05 1.16 9.53
C VAL A 160 -36.94 0.94 10.74
N GLU A 161 -38.05 1.67 10.79
CA GLU A 161 -39.06 1.62 11.84
C GLU A 161 -40.42 1.27 11.22
N TYR A 162 -41.22 0.41 11.86
CA TYR A 162 -42.66 0.38 11.64
C TYR A 162 -43.41 0.18 12.95
N GLY A 163 -44.65 0.64 13.02
CA GLY A 163 -45.34 0.72 14.29
C GLY A 163 -46.73 1.32 14.24
N PHE A 164 -47.25 1.60 15.42
CA PHE A 164 -48.46 2.39 15.60
C PHE A 164 -48.29 3.36 16.76
N SER A 165 -49.04 4.46 16.71
CA SER A 165 -49.15 5.45 17.79
C SER A 165 -50.56 6.00 17.86
N GLY A 166 -51.08 6.26 19.06
CA GLY A 166 -52.40 6.86 19.23
C GLY A 166 -52.80 7.09 20.69
N PRO A 167 -54.08 7.43 20.93
CA PRO A 167 -54.58 7.77 22.26
C PRO A 167 -54.58 6.56 23.21
N ALA A 168 -54.93 6.76 24.47
CA ALA A 168 -54.99 5.67 25.44
C ALA A 168 -56.06 4.62 25.10
N LEU A 169 -55.72 3.34 25.29
CA LEU A 169 -56.57 2.18 25.06
C LEU A 169 -57.17 1.68 26.38
N ASN A 170 -58.18 2.39 26.91
CA ASN A 170 -58.79 2.03 28.19
C ASN A 170 -59.46 0.63 28.22
N TRP A 171 -59.92 0.15 27.06
CA TRP A 171 -60.44 -1.20 26.86
C TRP A 171 -60.33 -1.59 25.38
N GLY A 172 -59.65 -2.70 25.07
CA GLY A 172 -59.51 -3.18 23.69
C GLY A 172 -58.10 -3.68 23.34
N ILE A 173 -57.89 -3.94 22.06
CA ILE A 173 -56.61 -4.37 21.48
C ILE A 173 -56.31 -3.47 20.28
N VAL A 174 -55.06 -3.02 20.16
CA VAL A 174 -54.48 -2.44 18.94
C VAL A 174 -53.35 -3.34 18.47
N ALA A 175 -53.25 -3.55 17.16
CA ALA A 175 -52.13 -4.24 16.55
C ALA A 175 -51.72 -3.59 15.23
N THR A 176 -50.45 -3.70 14.89
CA THR A 176 -49.93 -3.46 13.53
C THR A 176 -49.26 -4.72 13.04
N HIS A 177 -49.31 -4.97 11.73
CA HIS A 177 -48.72 -6.12 11.08
C HIS A 177 -47.84 -5.61 9.94
N GLY A 178 -46.64 -6.19 9.79
CA GLY A 178 -45.71 -5.94 8.70
C GLY A 178 -45.49 -7.20 7.88
N ASP A 179 -45.34 -7.03 6.57
CA ASP A 179 -45.05 -8.11 5.62
C ASP A 179 -44.16 -7.61 4.45
N ALA A 180 -43.33 -8.51 3.93
CA ALA A 180 -42.48 -8.32 2.76
C ALA A 180 -41.69 -7.00 2.73
N PHE A 181 -41.12 -6.58 3.87
CA PHE A 181 -40.27 -5.40 3.90
C PHE A 181 -38.95 -5.65 3.17
N ASP A 182 -38.67 -4.78 2.21
CA ASP A 182 -37.45 -4.78 1.42
C ASP A 182 -36.85 -3.37 1.43
N LEU A 183 -35.67 -3.23 2.03
CA LEU A 183 -34.87 -2.02 1.94
C LEU A 183 -33.78 -2.25 0.91
N THR A 184 -33.88 -1.58 -0.22
CA THR A 184 -32.88 -1.64 -1.29
C THR A 184 -32.09 -0.33 -1.38
N GLN A 185 -30.83 -0.44 -1.77
CA GLN A 185 -30.00 0.68 -2.19
C GLN A 185 -29.43 0.30 -3.56
N GLU A 186 -29.34 1.25 -4.49
CA GLU A 186 -28.55 1.00 -5.70
C GLU A 186 -27.10 0.74 -5.29
N ASN A 187 -26.45 -0.24 -5.93
CA ASN A 187 -25.05 -0.55 -5.61
C ASN A 187 -24.22 0.74 -5.69
N PRO A 188 -23.40 1.04 -4.68
CA PRO A 188 -22.50 2.18 -4.75
C PRO A 188 -21.64 2.07 -6.03
N VAL A 189 -21.65 3.14 -6.83
CA VAL A 189 -21.04 3.15 -8.16
C VAL A 189 -19.57 3.52 -8.01
N CYS A 190 -18.69 2.73 -8.63
CA CYS A 190 -17.27 3.09 -8.77
C CYS A 190 -17.14 4.51 -9.36
N THR A 191 -16.43 5.40 -8.67
CA THR A 191 -16.22 6.81 -9.09
C THR A 191 -15.18 6.96 -10.20
N GLY A 192 -14.87 5.88 -10.91
CA GLY A 192 -13.82 5.76 -11.90
C GLY A 192 -12.87 4.62 -11.55
N GLU A 193 -12.71 3.66 -12.47
CA GLU A 193 -11.80 2.53 -12.26
C GLU A 193 -10.35 3.04 -12.20
N PRO A 194 -9.59 2.72 -11.13
CA PRO A 194 -8.19 3.10 -11.06
C PRO A 194 -7.41 2.40 -12.18
N THR A 195 -6.50 3.12 -12.82
CA THR A 195 -5.57 2.56 -13.81
C THR A 195 -4.14 2.87 -13.41
N ILE A 196 -3.21 1.97 -13.73
CA ILE A 196 -1.78 2.18 -13.48
C ILE A 196 -1.08 2.14 -14.83
N SER A 197 -0.36 3.22 -15.16
CA SER A 197 0.50 3.32 -16.36
C SER A 197 1.99 3.17 -16.04
N GLY A 198 2.41 3.43 -14.80
CA GLY A 198 3.81 3.32 -14.40
C GLY A 198 4.01 3.54 -12.91
N VAL A 199 5.25 3.32 -12.47
CA VAL A 199 5.69 3.42 -11.07
C VAL A 199 7.11 3.97 -11.03
N ASN A 200 7.39 4.83 -10.05
CA ASN A 200 8.72 5.37 -9.83
C ASN A 200 8.92 5.74 -8.33
N PRO A 201 10.04 5.35 -7.70
CA PRO A 201 10.92 4.27 -8.13
C PRO A 201 10.18 2.92 -8.16
N GLY A 202 10.51 2.06 -9.12
CA GLY A 202 9.96 0.70 -9.24
C GLY A 202 10.65 -0.34 -8.37
N PHE A 203 11.39 0.08 -7.33
CA PHE A 203 12.14 -0.84 -6.48
C PHE A 203 12.35 -0.29 -5.06
N GLY A 204 12.76 -1.16 -4.15
CA GLY A 204 13.21 -0.81 -2.82
C GLY A 204 14.14 -1.87 -2.21
N VAL A 205 14.83 -1.51 -1.13
CA VAL A 205 15.85 -2.36 -0.50
C VAL A 205 15.25 -3.10 0.69
N SER A 206 15.50 -4.41 0.77
CA SER A 206 15.11 -5.22 1.91
C SER A 206 15.77 -4.71 3.21
N GLY A 207 14.99 -4.62 4.28
CA GLY A 207 15.44 -4.07 5.56
C GLY A 207 15.21 -2.56 5.73
N THR A 208 14.71 -1.85 4.72
CA THR A 208 14.44 -0.40 4.77
C THR A 208 12.96 -0.07 4.55
N THR A 209 12.63 1.23 4.45
CA THR A 209 11.35 1.71 3.93
C THR A 209 11.62 2.45 2.63
N ALA A 210 10.98 2.06 1.53
CA ALA A 210 11.04 2.82 0.28
C ALA A 210 10.01 3.95 0.37
N SER A 211 10.48 5.19 0.53
CA SER A 211 9.61 6.35 0.77
C SER A 211 9.35 7.12 -0.53
N GLY A 212 8.17 7.72 -0.68
CA GLY A 212 7.83 8.56 -1.83
C GLY A 212 7.67 7.79 -3.15
N VAL A 213 7.32 6.50 -3.08
CA VAL A 213 6.95 5.72 -4.27
C VAL A 213 5.67 6.28 -4.85
N HIS A 214 5.65 6.59 -6.15
CA HIS A 214 4.47 7.11 -6.80
C HIS A 214 4.09 6.31 -8.05
N LEU A 215 2.78 6.07 -8.19
CA LEU A 215 2.17 5.50 -9.38
C LEU A 215 1.67 6.62 -10.28
N THR A 216 1.87 6.46 -11.58
CA THR A 216 1.19 7.26 -12.60
C THR A 216 0.01 6.49 -13.14
N GLY A 217 -1.10 7.18 -13.42
CA GLY A 217 -2.33 6.54 -13.83
C GLY A 217 -3.52 7.49 -13.91
N ALA A 218 -4.70 6.97 -13.61
CA ALA A 218 -5.93 7.76 -13.57
C ALA A 218 -6.90 7.25 -12.49
N ASN A 219 -7.82 8.14 -12.09
CA ASN A 219 -8.91 7.90 -11.13
C ASN A 219 -8.44 7.51 -9.71
N PHE A 220 -7.24 7.92 -9.32
CA PHE A 220 -6.79 7.81 -7.93
C PHE A 220 -7.49 8.86 -7.06
N ASP A 221 -7.82 8.48 -5.83
CA ASP A 221 -8.23 9.39 -4.76
C ASP A 221 -7.72 8.85 -3.41
N ASN A 222 -7.93 9.60 -2.33
CA ASN A 222 -7.44 9.23 -0.99
C ASN A 222 -8.18 8.03 -0.36
N THR A 223 -9.07 7.37 -1.09
CA THR A 223 -9.67 6.09 -0.68
C THR A 223 -8.97 4.89 -1.31
N CYS A 224 -7.99 5.12 -2.19
CA CYS A 224 -7.16 4.07 -2.75
C CYS A 224 -6.25 3.46 -1.68
N GLU A 225 -6.18 2.13 -1.66
CA GLU A 225 -5.25 1.35 -0.86
C GLU A 225 -4.26 0.65 -1.80
N VAL A 226 -2.99 0.53 -1.38
CA VAL A 226 -1.94 -0.12 -2.18
C VAL A 226 -1.39 -1.35 -1.47
N LEU A 227 -1.33 -2.46 -2.20
CA LEU A 227 -0.84 -3.74 -1.70
C LEU A 227 0.18 -4.33 -2.68
N LEU A 228 1.36 -4.71 -2.18
CA LEU A 228 2.35 -5.44 -2.95
C LEU A 228 2.18 -6.93 -2.72
N GLN A 229 1.98 -7.70 -3.80
CA GLN A 229 1.68 -9.12 -3.74
C GLN A 229 2.62 -9.95 -4.63
N ALA A 230 2.95 -11.16 -4.20
CA ALA A 230 3.60 -12.17 -5.03
C ALA A 230 3.23 -13.58 -4.56
N ALA A 231 3.17 -14.52 -5.50
CA ALA A 231 2.81 -15.90 -5.17
C ALA A 231 3.81 -16.51 -4.18
N GLY A 232 3.30 -17.04 -3.06
CA GLY A 232 4.12 -17.69 -2.04
C GLY A 232 4.86 -16.75 -1.08
N LEU A 233 4.66 -15.43 -1.19
CA LEU A 233 5.25 -14.44 -0.31
C LEU A 233 4.15 -13.69 0.47
N PRO A 234 4.44 -13.21 1.69
CA PRO A 234 3.50 -12.37 2.43
C PRO A 234 3.20 -11.07 1.69
N ASP A 235 1.95 -10.64 1.76
CA ASP A 235 1.52 -9.35 1.21
C ASP A 235 2.13 -8.19 2.04
N ILE A 236 2.49 -7.11 1.36
CA ILE A 236 3.06 -5.90 1.98
C ILE A 236 2.10 -4.74 1.72
N GLY A 237 1.41 -4.28 2.76
CA GLY A 237 0.58 -3.08 2.70
C GLY A 237 1.44 -1.84 2.64
N ALA A 238 1.10 -0.91 1.74
CA ALA A 238 1.71 0.41 1.72
C ALA A 238 1.28 1.24 2.93
N LEU A 239 1.96 2.37 3.12
CA LEU A 239 1.68 3.36 4.15
C LEU A 239 1.59 4.74 3.50
N ASN A 240 0.91 5.66 4.17
CA ASN A 240 0.88 7.08 3.79
C ASN A 240 0.38 7.33 2.35
N GLU A 241 -0.63 6.57 1.91
CA GLU A 241 -1.24 6.74 0.59
C GLU A 241 -1.88 8.13 0.44
N SER A 242 -1.51 8.82 -0.63
CA SER A 242 -2.04 10.14 -0.96
C SER A 242 -2.16 10.33 -2.47
N ALA A 243 -3.35 10.66 -2.93
CA ALA A 243 -3.62 10.93 -4.34
C ALA A 243 -3.46 12.41 -4.67
N SER A 244 -2.97 12.71 -5.87
CA SER A 244 -2.97 14.05 -6.42
C SER A 244 -4.38 14.56 -6.67
N VAL A 245 -4.56 15.88 -6.64
CA VAL A 245 -5.88 16.53 -6.82
C VAL A 245 -6.51 16.21 -8.19
N ASP A 246 -5.69 16.02 -9.21
CA ASP A 246 -6.11 15.63 -10.56
C ASP A 246 -6.32 14.12 -10.73
N GLY A 247 -6.03 13.31 -9.70
CA GLY A 247 -6.21 11.86 -9.66
C GLY A 247 -5.27 11.08 -10.59
N THR A 248 -4.17 11.69 -11.04
CA THR A 248 -3.20 11.08 -11.97
C THR A 248 -2.02 10.42 -11.26
N THR A 249 -1.77 10.79 -10.00
CA THR A 249 -0.64 10.31 -9.21
C THR A 249 -1.10 9.80 -7.85
N LEU A 250 -0.57 8.66 -7.42
CA LEU A 250 -0.78 8.11 -6.07
C LEU A 250 0.58 7.87 -5.42
N THR A 251 0.88 8.58 -4.33
CA THR A 251 2.15 8.50 -3.58
C THR A 251 1.97 7.70 -2.30
N PHE A 252 2.94 6.87 -1.95
CA PHE A 252 2.95 6.05 -0.73
C PHE A 252 4.37 5.59 -0.35
N ASP A 253 4.49 5.03 0.84
CA ASP A 253 5.70 4.41 1.35
C ASP A 253 5.53 2.89 1.43
N VAL A 254 6.61 2.14 1.20
CA VAL A 254 6.61 0.67 1.23
C VAL A 254 7.50 0.17 2.38
N PRO A 255 6.94 -0.46 3.43
CA PRO A 255 7.73 -0.99 4.54
C PRO A 255 8.37 -2.34 4.17
N LEU A 256 9.71 -2.39 4.01
CA LEU A 256 10.45 -3.56 3.54
C LEU A 256 11.30 -4.26 4.61
N ALA A 257 11.09 -3.96 5.90
CA ALA A 257 11.92 -4.40 7.02
C ALA A 257 12.20 -5.93 7.08
N ALA A 258 11.29 -6.77 6.58
CA ALA A 258 11.45 -8.22 6.48
C ALA A 258 11.03 -8.76 5.10
N ALA A 259 11.03 -7.92 4.08
CA ALA A 259 10.58 -8.31 2.75
C ALA A 259 11.64 -9.18 2.05
N ALA A 260 11.26 -10.41 1.69
CA ALA A 260 12.10 -11.26 0.87
C ALA A 260 12.36 -10.63 -0.51
N MET A 261 13.57 -10.81 -1.04
CA MET A 261 13.92 -10.35 -2.39
C MET A 261 12.94 -10.89 -3.44
N GLY A 262 12.65 -10.11 -4.48
CA GLY A 262 11.87 -10.57 -5.62
C GLY A 262 10.94 -9.52 -6.20
N LYS A 263 10.37 -9.85 -7.36
CA LYS A 263 9.31 -9.06 -7.99
C LYS A 263 8.02 -9.12 -7.18
N ARG A 264 7.28 -8.01 -7.20
CA ARG A 264 5.97 -7.82 -6.58
C ARG A 264 5.04 -7.19 -7.61
N ASN A 265 3.82 -7.69 -7.67
CA ASN A 265 2.72 -7.00 -8.31
C ASN A 265 2.28 -5.86 -7.40
N ILE A 266 1.97 -4.70 -7.97
CA ILE A 266 1.34 -3.61 -7.23
C ILE A 266 -0.16 -3.68 -7.50
N VAL A 267 -0.95 -3.87 -6.46
CA VAL A 267 -2.42 -3.91 -6.54
C VAL A 267 -2.95 -2.64 -5.91
N VAL A 268 -3.78 -1.91 -6.66
CA VAL A 268 -4.51 -0.75 -6.15
C VAL A 268 -5.98 -1.12 -6.05
N THR A 269 -6.53 -1.04 -4.85
CA THR A 269 -7.95 -1.21 -4.59
C THR A 269 -8.60 0.13 -4.32
N LYS A 270 -9.85 0.27 -4.77
CA LYS A 270 -10.68 1.45 -4.54
C LYS A 270 -12.09 0.99 -4.20
N PRO A 271 -12.75 1.57 -3.19
CA PRO A 271 -14.09 1.18 -2.79
C PRO A 271 -15.05 1.12 -3.98
N ASN A 272 -15.78 -0.01 -4.09
CA ASN A 272 -16.79 -0.27 -5.12
C ASN A 272 -16.27 -0.38 -6.56
N CYS A 273 -14.95 -0.46 -6.76
CA CYS A 273 -14.29 -0.68 -8.04
C CYS A 273 -13.68 -2.10 -8.11
N ASN A 274 -13.30 -2.57 -9.31
CA ASN A 274 -12.74 -3.92 -9.47
C ASN A 274 -11.27 -4.03 -9.02
N GLY A 275 -10.61 -2.89 -8.77
CA GLY A 275 -9.18 -2.82 -8.49
C GLY A 275 -8.34 -3.01 -9.77
N THR A 276 -7.06 -2.67 -9.68
CA THR A 276 -6.12 -2.76 -10.80
C THR A 276 -4.78 -3.31 -10.34
N THR A 277 -4.03 -3.92 -11.25
CA THR A 277 -2.76 -4.58 -10.93
C THR A 277 -1.69 -4.23 -11.97
N LEU A 278 -0.57 -3.70 -11.49
CA LEU A 278 0.66 -3.61 -12.25
C LEU A 278 1.52 -4.84 -11.96
N SER A 279 1.51 -5.79 -12.89
CA SER A 279 2.27 -7.03 -12.77
C SER A 279 3.78 -6.76 -12.72
N ASN A 280 4.49 -7.37 -11.77
CA ASN A 280 5.92 -7.17 -11.55
C ASN A 280 6.35 -5.69 -11.46
N GLY A 281 5.46 -4.81 -11.00
CA GLY A 281 5.71 -3.38 -10.94
C GLY A 281 6.75 -2.95 -9.90
N PHE A 282 7.05 -3.77 -8.89
CA PHE A 282 8.00 -3.41 -7.85
C PHE A 282 9.02 -4.51 -7.59
N VAL A 283 10.30 -4.16 -7.46
CA VAL A 283 11.38 -5.10 -7.12
C VAL A 283 11.87 -4.87 -5.70
N VAL A 284 11.89 -5.91 -4.88
CA VAL A 284 12.62 -5.91 -3.60
C VAL A 284 14.03 -6.44 -3.86
N ALA A 285 15.04 -5.60 -3.67
CA ALA A 285 16.46 -5.94 -3.83
C ALA A 285 17.14 -6.20 -2.48
N LEU A 286 18.21 -7.00 -2.47
CA LEU A 286 19.06 -7.17 -1.30
C LEU A 286 19.98 -5.96 -1.10
N PRO A 287 20.31 -5.59 0.15
CA PRO A 287 21.25 -4.51 0.42
C PRO A 287 22.70 -4.84 0.03
N SER A 288 23.03 -6.12 -0.12
CA SER A 288 24.35 -6.60 -0.53
C SER A 288 24.25 -8.00 -1.15
N LEU A 289 25.26 -8.36 -1.94
CA LEU A 289 25.41 -9.72 -2.47
C LEU A 289 25.61 -10.71 -1.33
N THR A 290 24.88 -11.83 -1.32
CA THR A 290 25.00 -12.84 -0.25
C THR A 290 25.56 -14.17 -0.77
N ASN A 291 26.87 -14.42 -0.56
CA ASN A 291 27.44 -15.77 -0.66
C ASN A 291 26.99 -16.65 0.51
N GLY A 292 26.86 -16.08 1.72
CA GLY A 292 26.61 -16.81 2.96
C GLY A 292 25.31 -17.62 3.02
N SER A 293 24.40 -17.48 2.06
CA SER A 293 23.26 -18.39 1.92
C SER A 293 23.66 -19.77 1.40
N PHE A 294 24.80 -19.88 0.71
CA PHE A 294 25.42 -21.18 0.38
C PHE A 294 25.92 -21.83 1.66
N GLU A 295 26.45 -21.04 2.58
CA GLU A 295 26.96 -21.46 3.89
C GLU A 295 25.90 -21.80 4.94
N SER A 296 24.60 -21.69 4.63
CA SER A 296 23.53 -21.86 5.61
C SER A 296 22.83 -23.22 5.49
N PRO A 297 22.68 -24.02 6.57
CA PRO A 297 23.22 -23.76 7.91
C PRO A 297 24.73 -24.02 7.95
N ALA A 298 25.45 -23.26 8.77
CA ALA A 298 26.89 -23.45 8.92
C ALA A 298 27.21 -24.89 9.36
N ALA A 299 28.03 -25.59 8.58
CA ALA A 299 28.61 -26.87 8.97
C ALA A 299 30.04 -26.69 9.50
N ALA A 300 30.63 -27.79 9.96
CA ALA A 300 32.06 -27.87 10.22
C ALA A 300 32.73 -28.57 9.03
N ALA A 301 33.89 -28.06 8.62
CA ALA A 301 34.68 -28.55 7.50
C ALA A 301 34.74 -30.08 7.40
N SER A 302 33.95 -30.63 6.48
CA SER A 302 33.94 -32.06 6.15
C SER A 302 34.45 -32.29 4.73
N CYS A 303 35.77 -32.23 4.56
CA CYS A 303 36.43 -32.79 3.37
C CYS A 303 36.59 -34.31 3.57
N PRO A 304 36.45 -35.17 2.54
CA PRO A 304 36.39 -34.83 1.11
C PRO A 304 34.98 -34.76 0.50
N ASN A 305 33.94 -35.29 1.15
CA ASN A 305 32.58 -35.31 0.60
C ASN A 305 31.59 -34.68 1.59
N PRO A 306 30.87 -33.61 1.21
CA PRO A 306 29.91 -32.96 2.08
C PRO A 306 28.68 -33.85 2.32
N PRO A 307 28.02 -33.77 3.48
CA PRO A 307 26.64 -34.20 3.58
C PRO A 307 25.79 -33.32 2.65
N THR A 308 25.09 -33.93 1.70
CA THR A 308 24.21 -33.17 0.78
C THR A 308 23.14 -32.45 1.58
N ALA A 309 23.26 -31.13 1.72
CA ALA A 309 22.21 -30.30 2.28
C ALA A 309 21.21 -29.96 1.17
N GLN A 310 20.17 -30.78 1.05
CA GLN A 310 19.14 -30.59 0.03
C GLN A 310 18.22 -29.42 0.39
N GLY A 311 18.50 -28.25 -0.18
CA GLY A 311 17.63 -27.08 -0.13
C GLY A 311 18.22 -25.92 -0.93
N ALA A 312 17.38 -25.20 -1.68
CA ALA A 312 17.81 -23.99 -2.37
C ALA A 312 18.22 -22.91 -1.34
N PRO A 313 19.27 -22.12 -1.60
CA PRO A 313 19.58 -20.95 -0.79
C PRO A 313 18.40 -19.96 -0.79
N ASP A 314 17.99 -19.49 0.39
CA ASP A 314 16.74 -18.71 0.57
C ASP A 314 16.75 -17.33 -0.14
N ASN A 315 17.95 -16.77 -0.38
CA ASN A 315 18.13 -15.45 -0.99
C ASN A 315 18.52 -15.52 -2.48
N TRP A 316 18.39 -16.68 -3.12
CA TRP A 316 18.67 -16.84 -4.55
C TRP A 316 17.39 -17.16 -5.31
N LEU A 317 17.08 -16.33 -6.30
CA LEU A 317 16.03 -16.62 -7.25
C LEU A 317 16.58 -17.50 -8.36
N GLN A 318 15.69 -18.23 -9.01
CA GLN A 318 16.09 -19.23 -9.98
C GLN A 318 15.09 -19.38 -11.12
N SER A 319 15.60 -19.62 -12.34
CA SER A 319 14.78 -19.80 -13.54
C SER A 319 15.45 -20.73 -14.55
N GLY A 320 14.64 -21.40 -15.38
CA GLY A 320 15.12 -22.27 -16.45
C GLY A 320 13.98 -22.99 -17.16
N VAL A 321 14.33 -23.86 -18.11
CA VAL A 321 13.38 -24.52 -19.03
C VAL A 321 13.22 -26.03 -18.81
N SER A 322 13.71 -26.57 -17.70
CA SER A 322 13.58 -28.00 -17.35
C SER A 322 12.27 -28.31 -16.63
N THR A 323 11.83 -29.57 -16.73
CA THR A 323 10.59 -30.10 -16.09
C THR A 323 10.82 -30.64 -14.67
N ALA A 324 12.05 -30.59 -14.15
CA ALA A 324 12.37 -30.97 -12.79
C ALA A 324 12.23 -29.76 -11.83
N GLY A 325 12.25 -30.02 -10.52
CA GLY A 325 12.14 -28.99 -9.46
C GLY A 325 13.34 -28.03 -9.43
N SER A 326 13.58 -27.39 -8.28
CA SER A 326 14.75 -26.51 -8.10
C SER A 326 16.07 -27.19 -8.48
N HIS A 327 16.86 -26.55 -9.35
CA HIS A 327 18.17 -27.05 -9.78
C HIS A 327 19.34 -26.41 -9.04
N LEU A 328 19.08 -25.28 -8.34
CA LEU A 328 20.02 -24.70 -7.40
C LEU A 328 19.90 -25.43 -6.07
N ILE A 329 20.97 -26.11 -5.69
CA ILE A 329 21.12 -26.79 -4.40
C ILE A 329 22.46 -26.44 -3.76
N ARG A 330 22.66 -26.88 -2.53
CA ARG A 330 23.97 -26.85 -1.88
C ARG A 330 24.66 -28.20 -1.98
N ASP A 331 25.98 -28.18 -2.12
CA ASP A 331 26.84 -29.35 -1.96
C ASP A 331 26.49 -30.57 -2.82
N SER A 332 26.20 -30.34 -4.10
CA SER A 332 26.02 -31.46 -5.03
C SER A 332 27.25 -32.39 -5.02
N ASP A 333 26.98 -33.69 -4.98
CA ASP A 333 27.99 -34.75 -5.10
C ASP A 333 28.42 -35.02 -6.54
N GLN A 334 27.81 -34.33 -7.51
CA GLN A 334 28.18 -34.40 -8.91
C GLN A 334 29.37 -33.49 -9.17
N TYR A 335 30.46 -34.07 -9.68
CA TYR A 335 31.74 -33.37 -9.94
C TYR A 335 32.26 -32.57 -8.73
N PRO A 336 32.39 -33.20 -7.55
CA PRO A 336 32.72 -32.48 -6.33
C PRO A 336 34.08 -31.77 -6.48
N PRO A 337 34.16 -30.48 -6.15
CA PRO A 337 35.38 -29.70 -6.28
C PRO A 337 36.42 -30.08 -5.22
N GLY A 338 37.67 -29.68 -5.45
CA GLY A 338 38.79 -29.94 -4.56
C GLY A 338 38.71 -29.14 -3.25
N CYS A 339 39.50 -29.58 -2.26
CA CYS A 339 39.70 -28.87 -1.00
C CYS A 339 41.05 -28.14 -0.99
N PRO A 340 41.18 -26.99 -0.28
CA PRO A 340 40.16 -26.32 0.52
C PRO A 340 39.13 -25.56 -0.33
N ARG A 341 37.95 -25.31 0.24
CA ARG A 341 36.90 -24.48 -0.39
C ARG A 341 37.26 -22.99 -0.35
N PRO A 342 36.88 -22.20 -1.37
CA PRO A 342 37.16 -20.77 -1.45
C PRO A 342 36.61 -19.93 -0.30
N ASP A 343 35.39 -20.19 0.18
CA ASP A 343 34.76 -19.53 1.33
C ASP A 343 33.92 -20.53 2.13
N GLY A 344 34.15 -20.61 3.45
CA GLY A 344 33.39 -21.49 4.31
C GLY A 344 33.45 -22.99 3.97
N ASP A 345 32.34 -23.67 4.26
CA ASP A 345 32.18 -25.12 4.23
C ASP A 345 31.11 -25.59 3.27
N HIS A 346 30.44 -24.72 2.52
CA HIS A 346 29.45 -25.11 1.53
C HIS A 346 29.73 -24.43 0.19
N TYR A 347 28.96 -24.81 -0.83
CA TYR A 347 28.97 -24.12 -2.11
C TYR A 347 27.61 -24.28 -2.79
N GLY A 348 27.29 -23.32 -3.64
CA GLY A 348 26.13 -23.40 -4.52
C GLY A 348 26.41 -24.33 -5.70
N SER A 349 25.41 -25.12 -6.10
CA SER A 349 25.47 -26.02 -7.24
C SER A 349 24.23 -25.86 -8.12
N ILE A 350 24.43 -25.59 -9.41
CA ILE A 350 23.39 -25.71 -10.43
C ILE A 350 23.59 -27.04 -11.15
N MET A 351 22.63 -27.95 -11.00
CA MET A 351 22.66 -29.28 -11.61
C MET A 351 21.82 -29.31 -12.88
N MET A 352 22.30 -29.97 -13.93
CA MET A 352 21.59 -30.12 -15.21
C MET A 352 21.17 -31.57 -15.42
N PRO A 353 19.88 -31.85 -15.64
CA PRO A 353 19.37 -33.22 -15.74
C PRO A 353 19.72 -33.84 -17.11
N VAL A 354 19.80 -35.16 -17.14
CA VAL A 354 20.04 -35.95 -18.37
C VAL A 354 18.86 -35.87 -19.34
N GLY A 355 19.13 -35.94 -20.64
CA GLY A 355 18.12 -36.25 -21.67
C GLY A 355 17.18 -35.12 -22.11
N VAL A 356 17.46 -33.87 -21.77
CA VAL A 356 16.68 -32.69 -22.18
C VAL A 356 17.38 -31.90 -23.31
N SER A 357 16.60 -31.32 -24.23
CA SER A 357 17.10 -30.55 -25.37
C SER A 357 17.34 -29.09 -24.98
N PHE A 358 18.61 -28.64 -25.02
CA PHE A 358 19.08 -27.30 -24.61
C PHE A 358 18.47 -26.80 -23.30
N THR A 359 19.15 -27.09 -22.20
CA THR A 359 18.73 -26.61 -20.90
C THR A 359 19.79 -25.64 -20.40
N TYR A 360 19.36 -24.41 -20.15
CA TYR A 360 20.09 -23.50 -19.29
C TYR A 360 19.28 -23.35 -18.01
N TRP A 361 20.01 -23.17 -16.93
CA TRP A 361 19.45 -22.88 -15.63
C TRP A 361 20.27 -21.79 -14.98
N GLU A 362 19.58 -20.91 -14.28
CA GLU A 362 20.15 -19.67 -13.80
C GLU A 362 19.73 -19.44 -12.36
N ALA A 363 20.68 -18.99 -11.58
CA ALA A 363 20.48 -18.46 -10.24
C ALA A 363 20.84 -16.97 -10.27
N TYR A 364 20.05 -16.13 -9.62
CA TYR A 364 20.28 -14.70 -9.62
C TYR A 364 19.87 -13.99 -8.32
N GLN A 365 20.48 -12.82 -8.11
CA GLN A 365 20.15 -11.89 -7.03
C GLN A 365 19.96 -10.48 -7.59
N TYR A 366 18.95 -9.77 -7.08
CA TYR A 366 18.80 -8.33 -7.22
C TYR A 366 19.54 -7.64 -6.09
N ILE A 367 20.49 -6.76 -6.42
CA ILE A 367 21.38 -6.15 -5.44
C ILE A 367 21.33 -4.64 -5.61
N ALA A 368 21.04 -3.92 -4.53
CA ALA A 368 21.03 -2.46 -4.51
C ALA A 368 22.44 -1.91 -4.72
N VAL A 369 22.55 -0.84 -5.52
CA VAL A 369 23.80 -0.14 -5.84
C VAL A 369 23.52 1.34 -6.06
N THR A 370 24.56 2.16 -5.91
CA THR A 370 24.49 3.54 -6.38
C THR A 370 24.53 3.55 -7.92
N PRO A 371 23.56 4.20 -8.59
CA PRO A 371 23.61 4.41 -10.04
C PRO A 371 24.94 5.02 -10.48
N SER A 372 25.43 4.64 -11.64
CA SER A 372 26.68 5.13 -12.24
C SER A 372 27.96 4.81 -11.45
N GLN A 373 27.88 4.09 -10.34
CA GLN A 373 29.05 3.56 -9.64
C GLN A 373 29.59 2.32 -10.36
N GLN A 374 30.90 2.26 -10.59
CA GLN A 374 31.52 1.04 -11.12
C GLN A 374 31.46 -0.07 -10.08
N ILE A 375 31.05 -1.26 -10.48
CA ILE A 375 31.02 -2.46 -9.65
C ILE A 375 31.84 -3.58 -10.27
N THR A 376 32.37 -4.45 -9.41
CA THR A 376 33.01 -5.71 -9.79
C THR A 376 32.40 -6.83 -8.97
N VAL A 377 31.87 -7.84 -9.65
CA VAL A 377 31.51 -9.11 -9.02
C VAL A 377 32.60 -10.12 -9.31
N SER A 378 33.06 -10.82 -8.28
CA SER A 378 34.03 -11.89 -8.37
C SER A 378 33.53 -13.15 -7.67
N GLY A 379 34.06 -14.30 -8.04
CA GLY A 379 33.73 -15.59 -7.43
C GLY A 379 34.68 -16.69 -7.86
N SER A 380 34.56 -17.84 -7.20
CA SER A 380 35.27 -19.07 -7.56
C SER A 380 34.26 -20.09 -8.10
N PHE A 381 34.61 -20.73 -9.20
CA PHE A 381 33.71 -21.63 -9.92
C PHE A 381 34.38 -22.98 -10.16
N ALA A 382 33.62 -24.05 -10.08
CA ALA A 382 34.11 -25.40 -10.36
C ALA A 382 33.01 -26.20 -11.05
N GLY A 383 33.30 -27.43 -11.44
CA GLY A 383 32.27 -28.37 -11.88
C GLY A 383 32.76 -29.29 -12.96
N GLY A 384 31.82 -29.79 -13.75
CA GLY A 384 32.17 -30.73 -14.81
C GLY A 384 31.00 -31.07 -15.72
N GLY A 385 31.30 -31.92 -16.69
CA GLY A 385 30.37 -32.26 -17.75
C GLY A 385 30.68 -31.50 -19.04
N ARG A 386 29.65 -31.33 -19.87
CA ARG A 386 29.69 -30.49 -21.09
C ARG A 386 28.98 -29.18 -20.85
N THR A 387 29.50 -28.43 -19.88
CA THR A 387 28.86 -27.21 -19.41
C THR A 387 29.29 -25.97 -20.19
N THR A 388 28.38 -24.99 -20.24
CA THR A 388 28.71 -23.59 -20.45
C THR A 388 28.37 -22.84 -19.18
N VAL A 389 29.36 -22.27 -18.52
CA VAL A 389 29.18 -21.51 -17.27
C VAL A 389 29.49 -20.05 -17.51
N ARG A 390 28.58 -19.18 -17.10
CA ARG A 390 28.68 -17.73 -17.31
C ARG A 390 28.22 -16.96 -16.09
N LEU A 391 28.91 -15.86 -15.84
CA LEU A 391 28.49 -14.81 -14.92
C LEU A 391 28.07 -13.60 -15.74
N THR A 392 26.87 -13.08 -15.51
CA THR A 392 26.31 -11.94 -16.26
C THR A 392 25.77 -10.90 -15.29
N LEU A 393 25.98 -9.62 -15.59
CA LEU A 393 25.40 -8.48 -14.88
C LEU A 393 24.36 -7.82 -15.80
N HIS A 394 23.14 -7.63 -15.29
CA HIS A 394 22.08 -6.89 -15.98
C HIS A 394 21.73 -5.61 -15.24
N ASP A 395 21.37 -4.56 -15.98
CA ASP A 395 20.92 -3.28 -15.42
C ASP A 395 19.46 -3.36 -14.97
N GLY A 396 19.18 -3.11 -13.70
CA GLY A 396 17.88 -3.39 -13.11
C GLY A 396 17.63 -4.90 -12.96
N ASP A 397 16.45 -5.36 -13.41
CA ASP A 397 16.01 -6.74 -13.25
C ASP A 397 16.61 -7.72 -14.28
N GLU A 398 16.21 -9.00 -14.22
CA GLU A 398 16.75 -10.06 -15.08
C GLU A 398 16.31 -9.94 -16.55
N THR A 399 15.37 -9.06 -16.86
CA THR A 399 14.96 -8.74 -18.24
C THR A 399 15.63 -7.48 -18.77
N GLY A 400 16.35 -6.75 -17.90
CA GLY A 400 17.09 -5.55 -18.24
C GLY A 400 18.29 -5.79 -19.16
N PRO A 401 18.85 -4.71 -19.73
CA PRO A 401 20.03 -4.80 -20.60
C PRO A 401 21.20 -5.52 -19.93
N GLU A 402 21.87 -6.40 -20.67
CA GLU A 402 23.16 -6.96 -20.22
C GLU A 402 24.21 -5.85 -20.19
N LEU A 403 24.79 -5.59 -19.02
CA LEU A 403 25.87 -4.63 -18.85
C LEU A 403 27.22 -5.25 -19.20
N ALA A 404 27.47 -6.46 -18.72
CA ALA A 404 28.70 -7.20 -18.95
C ALA A 404 28.49 -8.69 -18.65
N SER A 405 29.28 -9.54 -19.31
CA SER A 405 29.34 -10.96 -18.98
C SER A 405 30.76 -11.52 -19.03
N ARG A 406 30.98 -12.58 -18.25
CA ARG A 406 32.22 -13.36 -18.24
C ARG A 406 31.90 -14.82 -18.48
N LEU A 407 32.43 -15.35 -19.58
CA LEU A 407 32.49 -16.79 -19.81
C LEU A 407 33.55 -17.40 -18.89
N ILE A 408 33.13 -18.38 -18.10
CA ILE A 408 33.98 -19.08 -17.13
C ILE A 408 34.44 -20.40 -17.73
N GLU A 409 33.49 -21.18 -18.26
CA GLU A 409 33.76 -22.45 -18.92
C GLU A 409 32.86 -22.61 -20.14
N GLN A 410 33.38 -23.22 -21.21
CA GLN A 410 32.60 -23.60 -22.38
C GLN A 410 33.12 -24.91 -22.98
N ARG A 411 32.33 -25.98 -22.86
CA ARG A 411 32.69 -27.33 -23.35
C ARG A 411 31.61 -27.93 -24.24
N VAL A 412 31.27 -27.23 -25.31
CA VAL A 412 30.34 -27.75 -26.33
C VAL A 412 31.10 -28.61 -27.36
N GLY A 413 30.67 -29.86 -27.54
CA GLY A 413 31.20 -30.80 -28.53
C GLY A 413 32.49 -31.53 -28.14
N CYS A 414 32.96 -31.37 -26.90
CA CYS A 414 34.21 -31.95 -26.39
C CYS A 414 33.97 -33.17 -25.49
N PRO A 415 34.98 -33.99 -25.12
CA PRO A 415 34.85 -34.97 -24.05
C PRO A 415 34.44 -34.31 -22.72
N VAL A 416 33.81 -35.07 -21.83
CA VAL A 416 33.50 -34.64 -20.45
C VAL A 416 34.78 -34.11 -19.79
N HIS A 417 34.69 -32.92 -19.21
CA HIS A 417 35.78 -32.25 -18.51
C HIS A 417 35.36 -32.02 -17.07
N VAL A 418 36.30 -32.12 -16.12
CA VAL A 418 36.11 -31.71 -14.73
C VAL A 418 37.16 -30.65 -14.44
N TYR A 419 36.71 -29.51 -13.93
CA TYR A 419 37.57 -28.40 -13.54
C TYR A 419 37.32 -28.04 -12.08
N ASP A 420 38.41 -27.73 -11.40
CA ASP A 420 38.38 -27.31 -10.01
C ASP A 420 38.20 -25.79 -9.92
N TRP A 421 38.24 -25.24 -8.70
CA TRP A 421 38.06 -23.81 -8.42
C TRP A 421 38.89 -22.89 -9.32
N VAL A 422 38.21 -22.24 -10.26
CA VAL A 422 38.74 -21.19 -11.11
C VAL A 422 38.14 -19.84 -10.71
N PRO A 423 38.96 -18.81 -10.46
CA PRO A 423 38.45 -17.49 -10.15
C PRO A 423 37.92 -16.82 -11.43
N ALA A 424 36.80 -16.11 -11.31
CA ALA A 424 36.28 -15.26 -12.36
C ALA A 424 35.74 -13.95 -11.80
N SER A 425 35.81 -12.90 -12.61
CA SER A 425 35.22 -11.60 -12.28
C SER A 425 34.66 -10.91 -13.52
N VAL A 426 33.68 -10.05 -13.27
CA VAL A 426 33.00 -9.21 -14.27
C VAL A 426 32.77 -7.83 -13.64
N SER A 427 32.97 -6.77 -14.42
CA SER A 427 32.77 -5.40 -13.96
C SER A 427 31.82 -4.66 -14.89
N ALA A 428 31.03 -3.75 -14.32
CA ALA A 428 30.02 -2.97 -15.03
C ALA A 428 29.75 -1.65 -14.30
N THR A 429 29.00 -0.76 -14.95
CA THR A 429 28.49 0.48 -14.36
C THR A 429 26.98 0.49 -14.57
N PRO A 430 26.17 0.08 -13.56
CA PRO A 430 24.71 0.09 -13.62
C PRO A 430 24.18 1.51 -13.75
N THR A 431 23.05 1.70 -14.43
CA THR A 431 22.39 3.03 -14.52
C THR A 431 21.19 3.13 -13.58
N GLN A 432 20.70 2.00 -13.07
CA GLN A 432 19.62 1.92 -12.10
C GLN A 432 20.15 1.74 -10.67
N GLY A 433 19.29 2.02 -9.67
CA GLY A 433 19.63 1.87 -8.24
C GLY A 433 19.72 0.42 -7.75
N PHE A 434 19.60 -0.54 -8.66
CA PHE A 434 19.88 -1.95 -8.43
C PHE A 434 20.32 -2.62 -9.74
N PHE A 435 21.02 -3.74 -9.63
CA PHE A 435 21.39 -4.59 -10.77
C PHE A 435 21.08 -6.05 -10.46
N THR A 436 21.08 -6.89 -11.50
CA THR A 436 20.93 -8.33 -11.35
C THR A 436 22.26 -9.04 -11.59
N LEU A 437 22.77 -9.74 -10.58
CA LEU A 437 23.80 -10.76 -10.77
C LEU A 437 23.14 -12.05 -11.23
N ARG A 438 23.58 -12.60 -12.36
CA ARG A 438 23.11 -13.89 -12.88
C ARG A 438 24.27 -14.86 -13.05
N TRP A 439 24.15 -16.02 -12.43
CA TRP A 439 25.00 -17.18 -12.65
C TRP A 439 24.23 -18.22 -13.47
N SER A 440 24.71 -18.54 -14.67
CA SER A 440 24.07 -19.50 -15.55
C SER A 440 24.95 -20.71 -15.85
N VAL A 441 24.30 -21.88 -15.88
CA VAL A 441 24.89 -23.15 -16.30
C VAL A 441 24.02 -23.72 -17.41
N GLY A 442 24.62 -23.95 -18.58
CA GLY A 442 24.02 -24.63 -19.72
C GLY A 442 24.63 -26.02 -19.89
N GLY A 443 23.80 -27.04 -20.13
CA GLY A 443 24.25 -28.40 -20.45
C GLY A 443 24.10 -28.71 -21.95
N GLN A 444 24.91 -29.62 -22.48
CA GLN A 444 24.81 -30.03 -23.89
C GLN A 444 23.73 -31.10 -24.10
N GLN A 445 22.97 -30.98 -25.20
CA GLN A 445 21.93 -31.93 -25.59
C GLN A 445 22.50 -33.36 -25.80
N GLY A 446 21.81 -34.35 -25.24
CA GLY A 446 22.02 -35.78 -25.53
C GLY A 446 23.07 -36.48 -24.67
N ASP A 447 23.57 -35.82 -23.62
CA ASP A 447 24.47 -36.47 -22.67
C ASP A 447 23.74 -37.44 -21.74
N ALA A 448 24.42 -38.56 -21.48
CA ALA A 448 23.98 -39.59 -20.53
C ALA A 448 24.42 -39.27 -19.08
N PHE A 449 25.00 -38.09 -18.85
CA PHE A 449 25.58 -37.67 -17.57
C PHE A 449 24.89 -36.40 -17.05
N VAL A 450 24.82 -36.27 -15.73
CA VAL A 450 24.34 -35.04 -15.07
C VAL A 450 25.48 -34.04 -15.13
N ASP A 451 25.29 -32.90 -15.79
CA ASP A 451 26.27 -31.81 -15.77
C ASP A 451 26.09 -30.96 -14.50
N ALA A 452 27.16 -30.35 -13.99
CA ALA A 452 27.07 -29.46 -12.84
C ALA A 452 28.04 -28.29 -12.92
N GLY A 453 27.58 -27.12 -12.50
CA GLY A 453 28.43 -25.99 -12.17
C GLY A 453 28.31 -25.68 -10.67
N HIS A 454 29.43 -25.30 -10.06
CA HIS A 454 29.53 -24.89 -8.67
C HIS A 454 30.02 -23.45 -8.59
N ALA A 455 29.53 -22.71 -7.61
CA ALA A 455 29.95 -21.35 -7.31
C ALA A 455 30.12 -21.15 -5.81
N ASP A 456 31.16 -20.43 -5.43
CA ASP A 456 31.49 -20.07 -4.05
C ASP A 456 32.29 -18.75 -4.01
N ASN A 457 32.40 -18.16 -2.83
CA ASN A 457 33.08 -16.90 -2.53
C ASN A 457 32.64 -15.77 -3.48
N LEU A 458 31.33 -15.66 -3.71
CA LEU A 458 30.76 -14.58 -4.51
C LEU A 458 30.83 -13.26 -3.76
N VAL A 459 31.63 -12.32 -4.27
CA VAL A 459 31.89 -11.03 -3.65
C VAL A 459 31.59 -9.89 -4.62
N LEU A 460 30.86 -8.90 -4.14
CA LEU A 460 30.64 -7.61 -4.81
C LEU A 460 31.57 -6.57 -4.18
N SER A 461 32.39 -5.92 -5.00
CA SER A 461 33.13 -4.73 -4.62
C SER A 461 32.70 -3.54 -5.48
N ALA A 462 32.40 -2.42 -4.84
CA ALA A 462 32.16 -1.16 -5.53
C ALA A 462 33.47 -0.37 -5.68
N GLY A 463 33.62 0.31 -6.81
CA GLY A 463 34.65 1.33 -7.01
C GLY A 463 34.37 2.58 -6.18
N PRO A 464 35.19 3.63 -6.29
CA PRO A 464 34.86 4.91 -5.66
C PRO A 464 33.45 5.36 -6.10
N PRO A 465 32.68 5.98 -5.18
CA PRO A 465 31.39 6.55 -5.56
C PRO A 465 31.59 7.59 -6.69
N PRO A 466 30.56 7.84 -7.50
CA PRO A 466 30.56 8.99 -8.40
C PRO A 466 30.88 10.28 -7.64
N ALA A 467 31.41 11.30 -8.32
CA ALA A 467 31.54 12.61 -7.68
C ALA A 467 30.16 13.26 -7.62
N GLU A 468 29.83 13.88 -6.49
CA GLU A 468 28.62 14.67 -6.30
C GLU A 468 28.57 15.85 -7.30
N ILE A 469 27.43 16.06 -7.98
CA ILE A 469 27.24 17.22 -8.88
C ILE A 469 26.41 18.27 -8.14
N CYS A 470 27.10 19.14 -7.42
CA CYS A 470 26.48 20.17 -6.60
C CYS A 470 25.54 21.10 -7.37
N GLY A 471 24.35 21.31 -6.82
CA GLY A 471 23.33 22.24 -7.32
C GLY A 471 22.38 21.63 -8.35
N ASN A 472 22.35 20.30 -8.51
CA ASN A 472 21.45 19.61 -9.44
C ASN A 472 20.18 19.04 -8.75
N GLY A 473 20.09 19.11 -7.42
CA GLY A 473 18.94 18.62 -6.65
C GLY A 473 18.90 17.10 -6.46
N LEU A 474 19.99 16.39 -6.75
CA LEU A 474 20.12 14.94 -6.67
C LEU A 474 21.26 14.56 -5.72
N ASP A 475 21.27 13.30 -5.30
CA ASP A 475 22.35 12.64 -4.57
C ASP A 475 23.06 11.75 -5.60
N ASP A 476 24.15 12.24 -6.19
CA ASP A 476 24.85 11.59 -7.29
C ASP A 476 25.86 10.55 -6.80
N ASP A 477 26.39 10.72 -5.58
CA ASP A 477 27.38 9.82 -4.98
C ASP A 477 26.75 8.69 -4.14
N GLY A 478 25.47 8.82 -3.80
CA GLY A 478 24.64 7.84 -3.11
C GLY A 478 24.81 7.82 -1.59
N ASP A 479 25.39 8.85 -0.98
CA ASP A 479 25.61 8.94 0.47
C ASP A 479 24.38 9.44 1.25
N ARG A 480 23.28 9.79 0.55
CA ARG A 480 22.02 10.36 1.03
C ARG A 480 22.09 11.83 1.43
N ARG A 481 23.06 12.56 0.93
CA ARG A 481 23.10 14.02 0.99
C ARG A 481 22.91 14.56 -0.41
N ILE A 482 22.30 15.73 -0.50
CA ILE A 482 21.95 16.37 -1.77
C ILE A 482 22.59 17.75 -1.76
N ASP A 483 23.32 18.09 -2.81
CA ASP A 483 23.89 19.42 -3.06
C ASP A 483 24.62 19.98 -1.82
N CYS A 484 24.22 21.15 -1.32
CA CYS A 484 24.87 21.83 -0.19
C CYS A 484 24.69 21.14 1.17
N GLN A 485 23.85 20.10 1.24
CA GLN A 485 23.82 19.21 2.40
C GLN A 485 24.95 18.17 2.34
N ASP A 486 25.58 18.00 1.18
CA ASP A 486 26.73 17.16 0.96
C ASP A 486 28.03 17.87 1.37
N SER A 487 28.88 17.14 2.10
CA SER A 487 30.21 17.60 2.48
C SER A 487 31.15 17.73 1.29
N ASP A 488 30.94 16.96 0.22
CA ASP A 488 31.72 17.01 -1.01
C ASP A 488 31.43 18.31 -1.79
N CYS A 489 30.27 18.92 -1.54
CA CYS A 489 29.86 20.22 -2.08
C CYS A 489 30.25 21.43 -1.22
N ALA A 490 30.92 21.24 -0.08
CA ALA A 490 31.23 22.32 0.85
C ALA A 490 32.10 23.46 0.25
N ALA A 491 32.82 23.19 -0.83
CA ALA A 491 33.67 24.16 -1.52
C ALA A 491 33.01 24.80 -2.76
N GLU A 492 31.81 24.35 -3.16
CA GLU A 492 31.14 24.95 -4.32
C GLU A 492 30.55 26.32 -3.96
N PRO A 493 30.72 27.36 -4.80
CA PRO A 493 30.26 28.73 -4.50
C PRO A 493 28.76 28.84 -4.18
N ALA A 494 27.94 27.91 -4.69
CA ALA A 494 26.51 27.86 -4.40
C ALA A 494 26.19 27.38 -2.96
N CYS A 495 27.16 26.73 -2.30
CA CYS A 495 27.03 26.12 -0.98
C CYS A 495 27.89 26.82 0.09
N THR A 496 28.73 27.76 -0.32
CA THR A 496 29.40 28.67 0.61
C THR A 496 28.44 29.81 0.99
N PRO A 497 28.43 30.25 2.26
CA PRO A 497 27.77 31.49 2.63
C PRO A 497 28.30 32.63 1.73
N PRO A 498 27.47 33.64 1.41
CA PRO A 498 27.98 34.83 0.76
C PRO A 498 29.15 35.42 1.56
N PRO A 499 30.10 36.08 0.89
CA PRO A 499 31.18 36.79 1.58
C PRO A 499 30.59 37.70 2.66
N ALA A 500 31.23 37.87 3.82
CA ALA A 500 30.74 38.87 4.77
C ALA A 500 30.94 40.28 4.19
N GLU A 501 29.98 41.18 4.44
CA GLU A 501 30.06 42.58 4.05
C GLU A 501 31.28 43.27 4.70
N VAL A 502 32.04 44.06 3.92
CA VAL A 502 33.15 44.88 4.41
C VAL A 502 32.66 46.31 4.58
N CYS A 503 32.19 46.62 5.79
CA CYS A 503 31.61 47.91 6.11
C CYS A 503 32.57 49.09 5.86
N GLY A 504 32.12 50.04 5.04
CA GLY A 504 32.76 51.33 4.76
C GLY A 504 33.68 51.34 3.53
N ASP A 505 33.55 50.37 2.62
CA ASP A 505 34.37 50.29 1.40
C ASP A 505 33.64 50.74 0.11
N GLY A 506 32.33 50.98 0.19
CA GLY A 506 31.49 51.48 -0.90
C GLY A 506 31.04 50.41 -1.88
N ILE A 507 31.17 49.12 -1.56
CA ILE A 507 30.86 47.98 -2.41
C ILE A 507 30.04 46.94 -1.64
N ASP A 508 28.88 46.56 -2.18
CA ASP A 508 28.13 45.36 -1.77
C ASP A 508 29.01 44.10 -2.00
N ASN A 509 29.63 43.60 -0.93
CA ASN A 509 30.56 42.47 -0.95
C ASN A 509 29.85 41.13 -0.77
N ASP A 510 28.69 41.11 -0.12
CA ASP A 510 27.91 39.89 0.13
C ASP A 510 26.85 39.59 -0.94
N GLY A 511 26.55 40.58 -1.78
CA GLY A 511 25.67 40.52 -2.93
C GLY A 511 24.19 40.65 -2.63
N ASP A 512 23.80 41.15 -1.45
CA ASP A 512 22.41 41.26 -1.01
C ASP A 512 21.69 42.55 -1.45
N LEU A 513 22.42 43.43 -2.17
CA LEU A 513 22.02 44.75 -2.68
C LEU A 513 21.98 45.87 -1.63
N SER A 514 22.40 45.60 -0.41
CA SER A 514 22.71 46.60 0.61
C SER A 514 24.20 46.92 0.54
N ILE A 515 24.58 48.17 0.83
CA ILE A 515 25.98 48.59 0.76
C ILE A 515 26.34 49.20 2.10
N ASP A 516 27.46 48.77 2.69
CA ASP A 516 28.03 49.36 3.91
C ASP A 516 26.98 49.51 5.03
N CYS A 517 26.70 50.72 5.50
CA CYS A 517 25.81 50.96 6.64
C CYS A 517 24.31 50.87 6.32
N ASP A 518 23.96 50.79 5.03
CA ASP A 518 22.62 50.38 4.63
C ASP A 518 22.45 48.84 4.77
N ASP A 519 23.55 48.09 4.96
CA ASP A 519 23.57 46.65 5.19
C ASP A 519 23.34 46.30 6.67
N SER A 520 22.40 45.38 6.90
CA SER A 520 22.07 44.89 8.24
C SER A 520 23.22 44.14 8.92
N ASP A 521 24.14 43.56 8.15
CA ASP A 521 25.35 42.88 8.64
C ASP A 521 26.41 43.88 9.15
N CYS A 522 26.29 45.16 8.78
CA CYS A 522 27.18 46.24 9.20
C CYS A 522 26.68 47.07 10.40
N ALA A 523 25.48 46.80 10.90
CA ALA A 523 24.81 47.58 11.95
C ALA A 523 25.62 47.79 13.25
N ALA A 524 26.59 46.91 13.55
CA ALA A 524 27.42 47.01 14.75
C ALA A 524 28.67 47.90 14.60
N THR A 525 29.04 48.27 13.37
CA THR A 525 30.33 48.88 13.02
C THR A 525 30.22 50.28 12.41
N CYS A 526 29.00 50.75 12.18
CA CYS A 526 28.73 52.09 11.66
C CYS A 526 28.98 53.15 12.72
N VAL A 527 30.05 53.92 12.55
CA VAL A 527 30.46 55.03 13.41
C VAL A 527 30.49 56.30 12.58
N GLU A 528 29.83 57.34 13.07
CA GLU A 528 29.83 58.68 12.48
C GLU A 528 31.25 59.23 12.27
N VAL A 529 31.59 59.64 11.03
CA VAL A 529 32.86 60.29 10.70
C VAL A 529 32.63 61.78 10.52
N CYS A 530 32.77 62.51 11.63
CA CYS A 530 32.54 63.95 11.69
C CYS A 530 33.28 64.77 10.61
N ASN A 531 32.56 65.74 10.03
CA ASN A 531 32.99 66.76 9.07
C ASN A 531 33.28 66.26 7.65
N ASN A 532 32.71 65.13 7.23
CA ASN A 532 32.81 64.66 5.85
C ASN A 532 31.58 65.03 5.00
N GLY A 533 30.50 65.53 5.61
CA GLY A 533 29.27 65.92 4.94
C GLY A 533 28.46 64.75 4.38
N ILE A 534 28.68 63.54 4.90
CA ILE A 534 28.00 62.29 4.58
C ILE A 534 27.35 61.77 5.88
N ASP A 535 26.24 61.05 5.75
CA ASP A 535 25.60 60.32 6.85
C ASP A 535 26.22 58.92 6.89
N ASP A 536 27.20 58.70 7.78
CA ASP A 536 28.02 57.48 7.80
C ASP A 536 27.33 56.33 8.55
N ASN A 537 26.38 56.62 9.45
CA ASN A 537 25.66 55.63 10.25
C ASN A 537 24.23 55.35 9.75
N GLY A 538 23.76 56.07 8.74
CA GLY A 538 22.48 55.86 8.08
C GLY A 538 21.26 56.30 8.90
N ASP A 539 21.43 57.12 9.94
CA ASP A 539 20.33 57.58 10.80
C ASP A 539 19.59 58.83 10.26
N CYS A 540 19.93 59.25 9.03
CA CYS A 540 19.43 60.42 8.32
C CYS A 540 19.89 61.76 8.92
N GLN A 541 20.94 61.77 9.73
CA GLN A 541 21.52 62.98 10.31
C GLN A 541 23.01 63.05 9.99
N VAL A 542 23.35 64.04 9.16
CA VAL A 542 24.74 64.28 8.75
C VAL A 542 25.52 64.91 9.91
N ASP A 543 26.68 64.32 10.25
CA ASP A 543 27.67 64.83 11.21
C ASP A 543 27.12 64.99 12.65
N GLU A 544 26.39 63.98 13.17
CA GLU A 544 25.79 64.03 14.51
C GLU A 544 26.53 63.22 15.59
N GLY A 545 26.21 63.47 16.87
CA GLY A 545 26.86 62.78 18.00
C GLY A 545 28.34 63.10 18.21
N CYS A 546 28.88 64.05 17.44
CA CYS A 546 30.26 64.49 17.44
C CYS A 546 30.62 65.32 18.68
N THR A 547 31.81 65.05 19.26
CA THR A 547 32.34 65.85 20.37
C THR A 547 33.13 67.02 19.79
N GLU A 548 32.73 68.24 20.16
CA GLU A 548 33.41 69.48 19.74
C GLU A 548 34.92 69.45 20.03
N ILE A 549 35.74 69.62 18.99
CA ILE A 549 37.18 69.77 19.15
C ILE A 549 37.50 71.26 19.18
N CYS A 550 37.51 71.83 20.39
CA CYS A 550 37.84 73.24 20.58
C CYS A 550 39.18 73.61 19.91
N ASP A 551 39.23 74.82 19.32
CA ASP A 551 40.40 75.47 18.70
C ASP A 551 40.81 74.99 17.29
N ASN A 552 40.00 74.20 16.56
CA ASN A 552 40.28 73.85 15.16
C ASN A 552 39.66 74.83 14.12
N GLY A 553 38.77 75.72 14.54
CA GLY A 553 38.10 76.70 13.67
C GLY A 553 37.01 76.12 12.76
N ILE A 554 36.55 74.90 13.04
CA ILE A 554 35.41 74.21 12.42
C ILE A 554 34.37 73.99 13.52
N ASP A 555 33.09 74.10 13.17
CA ASP A 555 31.98 73.83 14.09
C ASP A 555 31.63 72.34 13.98
N ASP A 556 32.21 71.53 14.86
CA ASP A 556 32.21 70.06 14.79
C ASP A 556 30.92 69.43 15.37
N ASN A 557 30.08 70.22 16.07
CA ASN A 557 28.79 69.75 16.59
C ASN A 557 27.60 70.67 16.26
N ASN A 558 27.82 71.61 15.34
CA ASN A 558 26.80 72.48 14.75
C ASN A 558 26.04 73.32 15.81
N ASN A 559 26.72 73.82 16.85
CA ASN A 559 26.10 74.45 18.05
C ASN A 559 26.43 75.93 18.33
#